data_AF-A0A7Z8L9C9-F1
#
_entry.id   AF-A0A7Z8L9C9-F1
#
_cell.length_a   1.000
_cell.length_b   1.000
_cell.length_c   1.000
_cell.angle_alpha   90.00
_cell.angle_beta   90.00
_cell.angle_gamma   90.00
#
_symmetry.space_group_name_H-M   'P 1'
#
loop_
_entity.id
_entity.type
_entity.pdbx_description
1 polymer ?
#
loop_
_entity_poly.entity_id
_entity_poly.type
_entity_poly.pdbx_seq_one_letter_code
_entity_poly.pdbx_strand_id
1 'polypeptide(L)'
;MDAANAVVLLAFIFILALFLGLELIGKVPATLHTPLMSGSNAISGISLIGAVGVVAIGTHYDSLAVTLLGAIGVTFAAINVVGGYLVTNRMLAMFQKKPQAGDK
;
A
#
# COMPACT_ATOMS: atom_id res chain seq x y z
N MET A 1 14.70 0.02 24.98
CA MET A 1 14.23 1.32 24.47
C MET A 1 12.93 1.60 25.18
N ASP A 2 12.87 2.65 25.99
CA ASP A 2 11.68 3.07 26.71
C ASP A 2 10.62 3.64 25.74
N ALA A 3 9.34 3.61 26.12
CA ALA A 3 8.23 3.95 25.25
C ALA A 3 8.31 5.40 24.71
N ALA A 4 8.85 6.33 25.50
CA ALA A 4 9.03 7.72 25.10
C ALA A 4 10.02 7.84 23.92
N ASN A 5 11.17 7.18 24.01
CA ASN A 5 12.15 7.13 22.92
C ASN A 5 11.60 6.47 21.64
N ALA A 6 10.77 5.44 21.78
CA ALA A 6 10.12 4.79 20.63
C ALA A 6 9.15 5.75 19.92
N VAL A 7 8.31 6.47 20.66
CA VAL A 7 7.39 7.46 20.09
C VAL A 7 8.14 8.59 19.40
N VAL A 8 9.22 9.11 20.00
CA VAL A 8 10.07 10.14 19.39
C VAL A 8 10.66 9.65 18.07
N LEU A 9 11.19 8.41 18.03
CA LEU A 9 11.74 7.83 16.81
C LEU A 9 10.67 7.65 15.72
N LEU A 10 9.50 7.11 16.06
CA LEU A 10 8.41 6.90 15.10
C LEU A 10 7.88 8.23 14.56
N ALA A 11 7.74 9.25 15.41
CA ALA A 11 7.36 10.60 14.98
C ALA A 11 8.41 11.21 14.05
N PHE A 12 9.71 11.03 14.37
CA PHE A 12 10.79 11.48 13.50
C PHE A 12 10.73 10.82 12.12
N ILE A 13 10.57 9.48 12.07
CA ILE A 13 10.41 8.73 10.81
C ILE A 13 9.17 9.21 10.05
N PHE A 14 8.05 9.40 10.74
CA PHE A 14 6.80 9.87 10.14
C PHE A 14 6.96 11.25 9.48
N ILE A 15 7.58 12.21 10.18
CA ILE A 15 7.83 13.56 9.66
C ILE A 15 8.75 13.51 8.44
N LEU A 16 9.84 12.75 8.50
CA LEU A 16 10.74 12.60 7.35
C LEU A 16 10.05 11.93 6.15
N ALA A 17 9.21 10.92 6.38
CA ALA A 17 8.43 10.27 5.35
C ALA A 17 7.42 11.21 4.68
N LEU A 18 6.82 12.14 5.43
CA LEU A 18 5.95 13.17 4.86
C LEU A 18 6.71 14.10 3.91
N PHE A 19 7.85 14.63 4.34
CA PHE A 19 8.70 15.47 3.47
C PHE A 19 9.13 14.72 2.22
N LEU A 20 9.55 13.46 2.37
CA LEU A 20 9.93 12.61 1.24
C LEU A 20 8.75 12.40 0.27
N GLY A 21 7.54 12.13 0.79
CA GLY A 21 6.34 11.95 -0.02
C GLY A 21 6.01 13.19 -0.87
N LEU A 22 6.08 14.39 -0.27
CA LEU A 22 5.84 15.65 -0.98
C LEU A 22 6.86 15.88 -2.10
N GLU A 23 8.15 15.68 -1.80
CA GLU A 23 9.25 15.87 -2.76
C GLU A 23 9.18 14.88 -3.93
N LEU A 24 8.80 13.63 -3.66
CA LEU A 24 8.65 12.59 -4.70
C LEU A 24 7.46 12.88 -5.62
N ILE A 25 6.29 13.18 -5.05
CA ILE A 25 5.08 13.43 -5.84
C ILE A 25 5.24 14.70 -6.68
N GLY A 26 5.90 15.74 -6.15
CA GLY A 26 6.17 16.99 -6.87
C GLY A 26 7.02 16.83 -8.13
N LYS A 27 7.74 15.70 -8.28
CA LYS A 27 8.59 15.39 -9.45
C LYS A 27 7.94 14.46 -10.46
N VAL A 28 6.69 14.04 -10.23
CA VAL A 28 5.98 13.16 -11.18
C VAL A 28 5.41 14.01 -12.34
N PRO A 29 5.65 13.64 -13.60
CA PRO A 29 5.09 14.35 -14.75
C PRO A 29 3.57 14.19 -14.83
N ALA A 30 2.87 15.19 -15.38
CA ALA A 30 1.41 15.24 -15.52
C ALA A 30 0.79 13.97 -16.13
N THR A 31 1.47 13.35 -17.09
CA THR A 31 1.04 12.12 -17.78
C THR A 31 0.93 10.90 -16.86
N LEU A 32 1.61 10.91 -15.71
CA LEU A 32 1.64 9.81 -14.75
C LEU A 32 0.73 10.03 -13.53
N HIS A 33 -0.01 11.13 -13.40
CA HIS A 33 -0.86 11.37 -12.22
C HIS A 33 -1.94 10.31 -12.03
N THR A 34 -2.55 9.83 -13.13
CA THR A 34 -3.58 8.79 -13.05
C THR A 34 -2.98 7.42 -12.69
N PRO A 35 -1.89 6.95 -13.35
CA PRO A 35 -1.14 5.79 -12.86
C PRO A 35 -0.65 5.93 -11.41
N LEU A 36 -0.18 7.11 -11.01
CA LEU A 36 0.28 7.40 -9.65
C LEU A 36 -0.86 7.29 -8.63
N MET A 37 -2.05 7.82 -8.95
CA MET A 37 -3.25 7.70 -8.12
C MET A 37 -3.65 6.23 -7.93
N SER A 38 -3.59 5.42 -9.00
CA SER A 38 -3.83 3.98 -8.90
C SER A 38 -2.74 3.28 -8.07
N GLY A 39 -1.48 3.66 -8.27
CA GLY A 39 -0.33 3.08 -7.57
C GLY A 39 -0.35 3.38 -6.07
N SER A 40 -0.69 4.60 -5.66
CA SER A 40 -0.82 4.96 -4.25
C SER A 40 -1.98 4.22 -3.57
N ASN A 41 -3.06 3.93 -4.30
CA ASN A 41 -4.11 3.04 -3.82
C ASN A 41 -3.58 1.62 -3.57
N ALA A 42 -2.76 1.06 -4.46
CA ALA A 42 -2.12 -0.25 -4.24
C ALA A 42 -1.21 -0.27 -3.00
N ILE A 43 -0.48 0.83 -2.76
CA ILE A 43 0.40 1.00 -1.58
C ILE A 43 -0.41 1.06 -0.28
N SER A 44 -1.61 1.67 -0.30
CA SER A 44 -2.52 1.70 0.86
C SER A 44 -2.94 0.32 1.36
N GLY A 45 -2.75 -0.71 0.52
CA GLY A 45 -2.90 -2.12 0.87
C GLY A 45 -1.98 -2.61 1.99
N ILE A 46 -1.04 -1.79 2.48
CA ILE A 46 -0.29 -2.03 3.73
C ILE A 46 -1.20 -2.34 4.95
N SER A 47 -2.46 -1.90 4.89
CA SER A 47 -3.53 -2.30 5.81
C SER A 47 -3.66 -3.82 6.02
N LEU A 48 -3.20 -4.64 5.07
CA LEU A 48 -3.13 -6.10 5.19
C LEU A 48 -2.32 -6.54 6.42
N ILE A 49 -1.22 -5.86 6.73
CA ILE A 49 -0.40 -6.17 7.92
C ILE A 49 -1.23 -5.94 9.20
N GLY A 50 -1.97 -4.84 9.25
CA GLY A 50 -2.87 -4.54 10.37
C GLY A 50 -3.97 -5.59 10.52
N ALA A 51 -4.61 -5.97 9.41
CA ALA A 51 -5.68 -6.96 9.43
C ALA A 51 -5.20 -8.36 9.88
N VAL A 52 -4.04 -8.81 9.40
CA VAL A 52 -3.39 -10.04 9.88
C VAL A 52 -3.07 -9.94 11.37
N GLY A 53 -2.60 -8.77 11.84
CA GLY A 53 -2.39 -8.51 13.26
C GLY A 53 -3.67 -8.65 14.11
N VAL A 54 -4.81 -8.16 13.60
CA VAL A 54 -6.11 -8.31 14.29
C VAL A 54 -6.53 -9.78 14.37
N VAL A 55 -6.32 -10.57 13.31
CA VAL A 55 -6.57 -12.03 13.36
C VAL A 55 -5.69 -12.70 14.41
N ALA A 56 -4.40 -12.34 14.47
CA ALA A 56 -3.47 -12.88 15.47
C ALA A 56 -3.92 -12.55 16.90
N ILE A 57 -4.41 -11.33 17.14
CA ILE A 57 -4.98 -10.93 18.43
C ILE A 57 -6.25 -11.73 18.74
N GLY A 58 -7.18 -11.84 17.78
CA GLY A 58 -8.43 -12.57 17.96
C GLY A 58 -8.23 -14.03 18.33
N THR A 59 -7.29 -14.69 17.66
CA THR A 59 -6.91 -16.09 17.96
C THR A 59 -6.20 -16.24 19.30
N HIS A 60 -5.32 -15.29 19.67
CA HIS A 60 -4.62 -15.31 20.95
C HIS A 60 -5.58 -15.16 22.16
N TYR A 61 -6.63 -14.35 22.05
CA TYR A 61 -7.60 -14.11 23.11
C TYR A 61 -8.89 -14.93 22.97
N ASP A 62 -8.91 -15.95 22.09
CA ASP A 62 -10.06 -16.81 21.78
C ASP A 62 -11.36 -16.02 21.49
N SER A 63 -11.21 -14.86 20.85
CA SER A 63 -12.31 -13.99 20.50
C SER A 63 -12.74 -14.22 19.05
N LEU A 64 -13.83 -14.96 18.91
CA LEU A 64 -14.42 -15.26 17.60
C LEU A 64 -14.82 -13.98 16.85
N ALA A 65 -15.37 -12.97 17.54
CA ALA A 65 -15.74 -11.70 16.93
C ALA A 65 -14.53 -10.95 16.34
N VAL A 66 -13.43 -10.86 17.09
CA VAL A 66 -12.20 -10.19 16.64
C VAL A 66 -11.58 -10.95 15.48
N THR A 67 -11.57 -12.29 15.55
CA THR A 67 -11.04 -13.14 14.48
C THR A 67 -11.83 -12.97 13.17
N LEU A 68 -13.17 -12.93 13.25
CA LEU A 68 -14.03 -12.69 12.09
C LEU A 68 -13.82 -11.30 11.47
N LEU A 69 -13.75 -10.25 12.30
CA LEU A 69 -13.47 -8.90 11.82
C LEU A 69 -12.09 -8.80 11.17
N GLY A 70 -11.08 -9.46 11.76
CA GLY A 70 -9.75 -9.58 11.17
C GLY A 70 -9.78 -10.30 9.82
N ALA A 71 -10.52 -11.41 9.70
CA ALA A 71 -10.63 -12.17 8.45
C ALA A 71 -11.32 -11.36 7.33
N ILE A 72 -12.38 -10.61 7.66
CA ILE A 72 -13.03 -9.68 6.73
C ILE A 72 -12.04 -8.58 6.32
N GLY A 73 -11.30 -8.02 7.30
CA GLY A 73 -10.26 -7.03 7.06
C GLY A 73 -9.17 -7.54 6.10
N VAL A 74 -8.69 -8.77 6.29
CA VAL A 74 -7.70 -9.41 5.41
C VAL A 74 -8.26 -9.54 4.00
N THR A 75 -9.53 -9.94 3.87
CA THR A 75 -10.19 -10.08 2.57
C THR A 75 -10.24 -8.74 1.82
N PHE A 76 -10.67 -7.66 2.49
CA PHE A 76 -10.72 -6.34 1.85
C PHE A 76 -9.34 -5.76 1.56
N ALA A 77 -8.38 -5.94 2.47
CA ALA A 77 -7.01 -5.50 2.24
C ALA A 77 -6.37 -6.25 1.06
N ALA A 78 -6.63 -7.56 0.92
CA ALA A 78 -6.17 -8.34 -0.22
C ALA A 78 -6.79 -7.85 -1.54
N ILE A 79 -8.09 -7.54 -1.56
CA ILE A 79 -8.76 -6.95 -2.73
C ILE A 79 -8.12 -5.60 -3.10
N ASN A 80 -7.82 -4.75 -2.12
CA ASN A 80 -7.16 -3.46 -2.35
C ASN A 80 -5.77 -3.63 -2.97
N VAL A 81 -4.92 -4.50 -2.39
CA VAL A 81 -3.57 -4.79 -2.91
C VAL A 81 -3.67 -5.35 -4.34
N VAL A 82 -4.40 -6.45 -4.54
CA VAL A 82 -4.46 -7.15 -5.82
C VAL A 82 -5.08 -6.26 -6.89
N GLY A 83 -6.23 -5.63 -6.59
CA GLY A 83 -6.90 -4.72 -7.52
C GLY A 83 -6.03 -3.52 -7.87
N GLY A 84 -5.41 -2.89 -6.87
CA GLY A 84 -4.53 -1.75 -7.07
C GLY A 84 -3.32 -2.09 -7.96
N TYR A 85 -2.64 -3.21 -7.71
CA TYR A 85 -1.50 -3.64 -8.53
C TYR A 85 -1.90 -4.00 -9.97
N LEU A 86 -3.01 -4.72 -10.15
CA LEU A 86 -3.48 -5.10 -11.50
C LEU A 86 -3.85 -3.88 -12.35
N VAL A 87 -4.59 -2.92 -11.77
CA VAL A 87 -4.99 -1.69 -12.47
C VAL A 87 -3.77 -0.84 -12.78
N THR A 88 -2.87 -0.66 -11.82
CA THR A 88 -1.64 0.12 -12.01
C THR A 88 -0.75 -0.49 -13.10
N ASN A 89 -0.58 -1.82 -13.11
CA ASN A 89 0.18 -2.51 -14.14
C ASN A 89 -0.43 -2.29 -15.54
N ARG A 90 -1.76 -2.40 -15.67
CA ARG A 90 -2.45 -2.12 -16.94
C ARG A 90 -2.27 -0.67 -17.37
N MET A 91 -2.28 0.28 -16.44
CA MET A 91 -2.05 1.70 -16.73
C MET A 91 -0.62 1.95 -17.21
N LEU A 92 0.38 1.38 -16.53
CA LEU A 92 1.80 1.55 -16.89
C LEU A 92 2.17 0.83 -18.19
N ALA A 93 1.50 -0.27 -18.52
CA ALA A 93 1.68 -0.96 -19.80
C ALA A 93 1.37 -0.08 -21.02
N MET A 94 0.52 0.96 -20.87
CA MET A 94 0.20 1.90 -21.95
C MET A 94 1.38 2.83 -22.31
N PHE A 95 2.39 2.95 -21.43
CA PHE A 95 3.61 3.73 -21.68
C PHE A 95 4.75 2.89 -22.26
N GLN A 96 4.58 1.57 -22.35
CA GLN A 96 5.57 0.70 -22.98
C GLN A 96 5.45 0.83 -24.50
N LYS A 97 6.58 1.03 -25.19
CA LYS A 97 6.60 0.95 -26.66
C LYS A 97 6.19 -0.46 -27.07
N LYS A 98 5.14 -0.57 -27.89
CA LYS A 98 4.75 -1.83 -28.52
C LYS A 98 5.93 -2.33 -29.36
N PRO A 99 6.33 -3.61 -29.30
CA PRO A 99 7.35 -4.14 -30.20
C PRO A 99 6.89 -3.85 -31.63
N GLN A 100 7.75 -3.19 -32.43
CA GLN A 100 7.47 -3.03 -33.85
C GLN A 100 7.43 -4.42 -34.46
N ALA A 101 6.29 -4.81 -35.01
CA ALA A 101 6.18 -6.00 -35.84
C ALA A 101 6.96 -5.72 -37.13
N GLY A 102 8.24 -6.08 -37.15
CA GLY A 102 9.12 -5.77 -38.29
C GLY A 102 10.58 -6.20 -38.18
N ASP A 103 11.15 -6.40 -36.99
CA ASP A 103 12.54 -6.91 -36.89
C ASP A 103 12.57 -8.44 -37.02
N LYS A 104 12.61 -8.89 -38.28
CA LYS A 104 13.30 -10.12 -38.70
C LYS A 104 14.36 -9.74 -39.72
#